data_AF-A0A523WCD8-F1
#
_entry.id   AF-A0A523WCD8-F1
#
_cell.length_a   1.000
_cell.length_b   1.000
_cell.length_c   1.000
_cell.angle_alpha   90.00
_cell.angle_beta   90.00
_cell.angle_gamma   90.00
#
_symmetry.space_group_name_H-M   'P 1'
#
loop_
_entity.id
_entity.type
_entity.pdbx_description
1 polymer ?
#
loop_
_entity_poly.entity_id
_entity_poly.type
_entity_poly.pdbx_seq_one_letter_code
_entity_poly.pdbx_strand_id
1 'polypeptide(L)'
;MIWRNYKLGNTISKAPEPVTLWKTERCIIEISSDTLAVPIKLDDEEKGYVLHGHGKLLLDAIVETGEGAIGKSIEKELDEPFLMLGDTKEMQEHFTESSKEDFAAMSYENQQEFLDKAEDLCSRFFREREHNHQSFDGDHGFIFAFPNEAEKLDILVAKNSKLVYKAEDVVFVSNKDKVVLKSQGEVVCKNNGKSVVIQKDKSVIIRKTMF
;
A
#
# COMPACT_ATOMS: atom_id res chain seq x y z
N MET A 1 15.98 2.66 24.49
CA MET A 1 15.36 3.18 23.26
C MET A 1 14.63 1.99 22.65
N ILE A 2 13.34 1.84 22.99
CA ILE A 2 12.62 0.56 22.89
C ILE A 2 11.99 0.48 21.51
N TRP A 3 12.31 -0.60 20.80
CA TRP A 3 11.65 -1.00 19.57
C TRP A 3 10.15 -1.10 19.83
N ARG A 4 9.32 -0.52 18.96
CA ARG A 4 7.91 -0.89 18.92
C ARG A 4 7.84 -2.34 18.45
N ASN A 5 7.79 -3.26 19.39
CA ASN A 5 7.63 -4.68 19.09
C ASN A 5 6.25 -4.85 18.47
N TYR A 6 6.19 -5.17 17.18
CA TYR A 6 4.93 -5.61 16.61
C TYR A 6 4.57 -6.98 17.19
N LYS A 7 3.28 -7.27 17.23
CA LYS A 7 2.76 -8.61 17.53
C LYS A 7 1.59 -8.87 16.59
N LEU A 8 1.53 -10.06 16.02
CA LEU A 8 0.29 -10.53 15.40
C LEU A 8 -0.71 -10.93 16.49
N GLY A 9 -1.99 -10.70 16.21
CA GLY A 9 -3.06 -11.30 17.01
C GLY A 9 -3.19 -12.80 16.72
N ASN A 10 -3.85 -13.51 17.64
CA ASN A 10 -4.03 -14.95 17.53
C ASN A 10 -5.39 -15.33 16.92
N THR A 11 -6.29 -14.36 16.76
CA THR A 11 -7.60 -14.54 16.14
C THR A 11 -7.54 -14.05 14.72
N ILE A 12 -7.90 -14.92 13.78
CA ILE A 12 -8.06 -14.54 12.38
C ILE A 12 -9.54 -14.29 12.13
N SER A 13 -9.78 -13.29 11.32
CA SER A 13 -11.12 -12.90 10.90
C SER A 13 -11.19 -12.94 9.37
N LYS A 14 -12.41 -12.80 8.85
CA LYS A 14 -12.72 -12.88 7.44
C LYS A 14 -13.68 -11.77 7.05
N ALA A 15 -13.49 -11.16 5.89
CA ALA A 15 -14.44 -10.22 5.31
C ALA A 15 -15.63 -11.00 4.73
N PRO A 16 -16.88 -10.83 5.22
CA PRO A 16 -18.04 -11.53 4.67
C PRO A 16 -18.51 -10.92 3.34
N GLU A 17 -18.11 -9.69 3.06
CA GLU A 17 -18.44 -8.91 1.88
C GLU A 17 -17.21 -8.17 1.34
N PRO A 18 -17.21 -7.71 0.07
CA PRO A 18 -16.12 -6.90 -0.45
C PRO A 18 -15.94 -5.59 0.33
N VAL A 19 -14.69 -5.23 0.62
CA VAL A 19 -14.36 -4.04 1.41
C VAL A 19 -13.42 -3.12 0.62
N THR A 20 -13.74 -1.83 0.60
CA THR A 20 -12.83 -0.81 0.08
C THR A 20 -11.90 -0.35 1.21
N LEU A 21 -10.63 -0.74 1.13
CA LEU A 21 -9.61 -0.36 2.13
C LEU A 21 -9.18 1.11 1.96
N TRP A 22 -9.17 1.59 0.72
CA TRP A 22 -8.81 2.96 0.42
C TRP A 22 -9.40 3.43 -0.90
N LYS A 23 -9.85 4.68 -0.96
CA LYS A 23 -10.38 5.28 -2.20
C LYS A 23 -10.11 6.77 -2.28
N THR A 24 -9.57 7.17 -3.43
CA THR A 24 -9.38 8.55 -3.88
C THR A 24 -9.60 8.59 -5.39
N GLU A 25 -9.52 9.78 -6.01
CA GLU A 25 -9.60 9.92 -7.46
C GLU A 25 -8.49 9.16 -8.21
N ARG A 26 -7.32 8.98 -7.57
CA ARG A 26 -6.14 8.35 -8.19
C ARG A 26 -5.85 6.95 -7.71
N CYS A 27 -6.45 6.50 -6.60
CA CYS A 27 -6.09 5.24 -5.98
C CYS A 27 -7.30 4.55 -5.39
N ILE A 28 -7.45 3.27 -5.69
CA ILE A 28 -8.46 2.38 -5.12
C ILE A 28 -7.75 1.11 -4.65
N ILE A 29 -8.07 0.67 -3.45
CA ILE A 29 -7.68 -0.63 -2.91
C ILE A 29 -8.93 -1.31 -2.41
N GLU A 30 -9.23 -2.46 -2.99
CA GLU A 30 -10.41 -3.25 -2.67
C GLU A 30 -9.99 -4.70 -2.39
N ILE A 31 -10.64 -5.31 -1.41
CA ILE A 31 -10.57 -6.74 -1.12
C ILE A 31 -11.96 -7.35 -1.32
N SER A 32 -12.00 -8.59 -1.75
CA SER A 32 -13.24 -9.34 -1.97
C SER A 32 -13.76 -9.94 -0.66
N SER A 33 -14.97 -10.50 -0.72
CA SER A 33 -15.42 -11.43 0.32
C SER A 33 -14.40 -12.56 0.49
N ASP A 34 -14.45 -13.17 1.66
CA ASP A 34 -13.62 -14.29 2.08
C ASP A 34 -12.14 -13.96 2.33
N THR A 35 -11.76 -12.68 2.25
CA THR A 35 -10.42 -12.21 2.61
C THR A 35 -10.16 -12.44 4.10
N LEU A 36 -9.13 -13.23 4.40
CA LEU A 36 -8.61 -13.46 5.74
C LEU A 36 -7.83 -12.24 6.24
N ALA A 37 -7.95 -11.97 7.53
CA ALA A 37 -7.31 -10.86 8.21
C ALA A 37 -6.76 -11.30 9.56
N VAL A 38 -5.46 -11.07 9.81
CA VAL A 38 -4.88 -11.17 11.15
C VAL A 38 -4.46 -9.77 11.63
N PRO A 39 -4.90 -9.33 12.82
CA PRO A 39 -4.59 -8.00 13.31
C PRO A 39 -3.11 -7.86 13.67
N ILE A 40 -2.55 -6.70 13.38
CA ILE A 40 -1.20 -6.28 13.76
C ILE A 40 -1.32 -5.31 14.93
N LYS A 41 -0.64 -5.61 16.04
CA LYS A 41 -0.55 -4.74 17.21
C LYS A 41 0.81 -4.08 17.28
N LEU A 42 0.82 -2.78 17.58
CA LEU A 42 2.02 -2.00 17.91
C LEU A 42 1.79 -1.37 19.28
N ASP A 43 2.71 -1.58 20.23
CA ASP A 43 2.55 -1.14 21.63
C ASP A 43 1.20 -1.58 22.25
N ASP A 44 0.79 -2.82 21.94
CA ASP A 44 -0.48 -3.46 22.34
C ASP A 44 -1.77 -2.80 21.79
N GLU A 45 -1.66 -1.74 20.98
CA GLU A 45 -2.77 -1.19 20.20
C GLU A 45 -2.87 -1.85 18.83
N GLU A 46 -4.07 -2.17 18.38
CA GLU A 46 -4.28 -2.63 17.00
C GLU A 46 -4.05 -1.48 16.02
N LYS A 47 -3.17 -1.70 15.05
CA LYS A 47 -2.70 -0.69 14.09
C LYS A 47 -2.75 -1.15 12.65
N GLY A 48 -3.35 -2.29 12.37
CA GLY A 48 -3.40 -2.82 11.02
C GLY A 48 -3.79 -4.28 10.93
N TYR A 49 -3.64 -4.83 9.74
CA TYR A 49 -3.86 -6.23 9.43
C TYR A 49 -2.81 -6.74 8.44
N VAL A 50 -2.50 -8.02 8.52
CA VAL A 50 -2.09 -8.78 7.33
C VAL A 50 -3.36 -9.37 6.72
N LEU A 51 -3.53 -9.16 5.42
CA LEU A 51 -4.70 -9.54 4.65
C LEU A 51 -4.31 -10.55 3.56
N HIS A 52 -5.16 -11.55 3.32
CA HIS A 52 -5.01 -12.46 2.19
C HIS A 52 -6.38 -12.91 1.69
N GLY A 53 -6.65 -12.67 0.42
CA GLY A 53 -7.91 -12.93 -0.28
C GLY A 53 -7.71 -12.56 -1.74
N HIS A 54 -8.78 -12.43 -2.50
CA HIS A 54 -8.72 -11.77 -3.81
C HIS A 54 -8.93 -10.28 -3.64
N GLY A 55 -8.11 -9.45 -4.27
CA GLY A 55 -8.27 -8.01 -4.24
C GLY A 55 -7.63 -7.32 -5.41
N LYS A 56 -7.67 -5.99 -5.42
CA LYS A 56 -6.99 -5.18 -6.43
C LYS A 56 -6.47 -3.87 -5.87
N LEU A 57 -5.32 -3.46 -6.38
CA LEU A 57 -4.80 -2.10 -6.30
C LEU A 57 -4.91 -1.47 -7.69
N LEU A 58 -5.56 -0.33 -7.77
CA LEU A 58 -5.59 0.53 -8.96
C LEU A 58 -4.99 1.88 -8.58
N LEU A 59 -3.94 2.31 -9.26
CA LEU A 59 -3.27 3.59 -9.04
C LEU A 59 -3.01 4.29 -10.37
N ASP A 60 -3.64 5.45 -10.56
CA ASP A 60 -3.36 6.38 -11.65
C ASP A 60 -2.07 7.17 -11.37
N ALA A 61 -0.96 6.59 -11.84
CA ALA A 61 0.35 7.22 -11.87
C ALA A 61 0.67 7.92 -13.20
N ILE A 62 -0.36 8.27 -13.99
CA ILE A 62 -0.21 9.05 -15.22
C ILE A 62 -0.15 10.55 -14.87
N VAL A 63 0.80 11.23 -15.50
CA VAL A 63 1.05 12.68 -15.37
C VAL A 63 0.88 13.33 -16.72
N GLU A 64 -0.22 14.05 -16.89
CA GLU A 64 -0.45 14.87 -18.09
C GLU A 64 0.47 16.09 -18.12
N THR A 65 1.18 16.26 -19.22
CA THR A 65 2.07 17.39 -19.51
C THR A 65 1.68 18.04 -20.84
N GLY A 66 2.30 19.18 -21.18
CA GLY A 66 2.04 19.86 -22.46
C GLY A 66 2.52 19.08 -23.69
N GLU A 67 3.42 18.11 -23.53
CA GLU A 67 3.98 17.28 -24.62
C GLU A 67 3.31 15.90 -24.70
N GLY A 68 2.32 15.63 -23.83
CA GLY A 68 1.64 14.34 -23.71
C GLY A 68 1.59 13.82 -22.27
N ALA A 69 1.12 12.58 -22.12
CA ALA A 69 1.04 11.91 -20.84
C ALA A 69 2.30 11.07 -20.56
N ILE A 70 2.83 11.15 -19.34
CA ILE A 70 4.00 10.38 -18.90
C ILE A 70 3.61 9.50 -17.71
N GLY A 71 4.10 8.26 -17.68
CA GLY A 71 3.76 7.27 -16.66
C GLY A 71 2.77 6.24 -17.17
N LYS A 72 2.37 5.34 -16.26
CA LYS A 72 1.40 4.27 -16.54
C LYS A 72 0.55 4.06 -15.30
N SER A 73 -0.69 3.62 -15.50
CA SER A 73 -1.49 3.09 -14.41
C SER A 73 -0.78 1.87 -13.82
N ILE A 74 -0.89 1.73 -12.50
CA ILE A 74 -0.44 0.55 -11.77
C ILE A 74 -1.69 -0.21 -11.38
N GLU A 75 -1.81 -1.40 -11.93
CA GLU A 75 -2.88 -2.34 -11.64
C GLU A 75 -2.21 -3.59 -11.07
N LYS A 76 -2.67 -4.02 -9.91
CA LYS A 76 -2.22 -5.26 -9.29
C LYS A 76 -3.39 -6.05 -8.77
N GLU A 77 -3.42 -7.33 -9.10
CA GLU A 77 -4.21 -8.31 -8.37
C GLU A 77 -3.52 -8.55 -7.01
N LEU A 78 -4.33 -8.62 -5.97
CA LEU A 78 -3.87 -8.83 -4.59
C LEU A 78 -4.29 -10.23 -4.18
N ASP A 79 -3.60 -11.24 -4.69
CA ASP A 79 -3.87 -12.66 -4.40
C ASP A 79 -2.86 -13.28 -3.42
N GLU A 80 -1.84 -12.52 -3.04
CA GLU A 80 -0.83 -12.91 -2.05
C GLU A 80 -1.03 -12.10 -0.75
N PRO A 81 -0.57 -12.62 0.41
CA PRO A 81 -0.62 -11.88 1.66
C PRO A 81 0.02 -10.50 1.56
N PHE A 82 -0.69 -9.46 1.99
CA PHE A 82 -0.19 -8.09 2.03
C PHE A 82 -0.51 -7.42 3.36
N LEU A 83 0.27 -6.40 3.71
CA LEU A 83 0.17 -5.71 4.99
C LEU A 83 -0.49 -4.35 4.82
N MET A 84 -1.39 -4.02 5.75
CA MET A 84 -1.99 -2.71 5.90
C MET A 84 -1.76 -2.22 7.34
N LEU A 85 -1.24 -1.00 7.50
CA LEU A 85 -1.19 -0.29 8.78
C LEU A 85 -1.97 1.02 8.69
N GLY A 86 -2.70 1.39 9.73
CA GLY A 86 -3.53 2.59 9.78
C GLY A 86 -4.51 2.57 10.95
N ASP A 87 -5.51 3.46 10.90
CA ASP A 87 -6.61 3.44 11.85
C ASP A 87 -7.59 2.32 11.45
N THR A 88 -7.72 1.29 12.30
CA THR A 88 -8.51 0.09 12.01
C THR A 88 -9.90 0.09 12.65
N LYS A 89 -10.28 1.15 13.38
CA LYS A 89 -11.55 1.17 14.12
C LYS A 89 -12.77 0.89 13.26
N GLU A 90 -12.88 1.55 12.12
CA GLU A 90 -13.99 1.35 11.17
C GLU A 90 -13.87 0.00 10.44
N MET A 91 -12.65 -0.53 10.30
CA MET A 91 -12.39 -1.79 9.62
C MET A 91 -12.81 -3.01 10.43
N GLN A 92 -12.70 -2.94 11.76
CA GLN A 92 -13.05 -4.05 12.66
C GLN A 92 -14.51 -4.52 12.49
N GLU A 93 -15.43 -3.61 12.16
CA GLU A 93 -16.85 -3.92 11.98
C GLU A 93 -17.12 -4.75 10.72
N HIS A 94 -16.19 -4.76 9.75
CA HIS A 94 -16.30 -5.50 8.49
C HIS A 94 -15.76 -6.92 8.55
N PHE A 95 -15.27 -7.38 9.71
CA PHE A 95 -14.66 -8.71 9.83
C PHE A 95 -15.42 -9.59 10.82
N THR A 96 -15.59 -10.86 10.46
CA THR A 96 -16.18 -11.91 11.31
C THR A 96 -15.15 -13.00 11.61
N GLU A 97 -15.31 -13.78 12.67
CA GLU A 97 -14.38 -14.88 12.97
C GLU A 97 -14.27 -15.89 11.80
N SER A 98 -13.05 -16.33 11.49
CA SER A 98 -12.79 -17.31 10.43
C SER A 98 -13.02 -18.74 10.91
N SER A 99 -13.49 -19.59 10.01
CA SER A 99 -13.64 -21.04 10.19
C SER A 99 -12.43 -21.82 9.65
N LYS A 100 -12.42 -23.15 9.87
CA LYS A 100 -11.35 -24.01 9.32
C LYS A 100 -11.43 -24.13 7.81
N GLU A 101 -12.65 -24.12 7.29
CA GLU A 101 -12.97 -24.20 5.87
C GLU A 101 -12.42 -22.99 5.10
N ASP A 102 -12.38 -21.82 5.73
CA ASP A 102 -11.85 -20.59 5.14
C ASP A 102 -10.33 -20.68 4.88
N PHE A 103 -9.57 -21.34 5.76
CA PHE A 103 -8.14 -21.58 5.53
C PHE A 103 -7.92 -22.49 4.34
N ALA A 104 -8.69 -23.59 4.25
CA ALA A 104 -8.58 -24.52 3.15
C ALA A 104 -8.94 -23.89 1.80
N ALA A 105 -9.93 -22.99 1.77
CA ALA A 105 -10.30 -22.23 0.58
C ALA A 105 -9.15 -21.34 0.06
N MET A 106 -8.32 -20.85 0.98
CA MET A 106 -7.13 -20.03 0.70
C MET A 106 -5.84 -20.88 0.56
N SER A 107 -5.97 -22.19 0.36
CA SER A 107 -4.86 -23.14 0.23
C SER A 107 -3.91 -23.20 1.43
N TYR A 108 -4.42 -22.92 2.63
CA TYR A 108 -3.72 -23.15 3.89
C TYR A 108 -4.14 -24.48 4.52
N GLU A 109 -3.17 -25.24 5.02
CA GLU A 109 -3.43 -26.46 5.78
C GLU A 109 -4.15 -26.17 7.10
N ASN A 110 -3.80 -25.05 7.74
CA ASN A 110 -4.33 -24.65 9.04
C ASN A 110 -4.04 -23.17 9.34
N GLN A 111 -4.54 -22.72 10.49
CA GLN A 111 -4.36 -21.37 11.02
C GLN A 111 -2.89 -20.94 11.13
N GLN A 112 -2.02 -21.85 11.58
CA GLN A 112 -0.62 -21.55 11.86
C GLN A 112 0.14 -21.23 10.58
N GLU A 113 -0.16 -21.89 9.47
CA GLU A 113 0.49 -21.61 8.19
C GLU A 113 0.22 -20.18 7.70
N PHE A 114 -1.01 -19.67 7.88
CA PHE A 114 -1.31 -18.26 7.59
C PHE A 114 -0.55 -17.32 8.52
N LEU A 115 -0.52 -17.62 9.82
CA LEU A 115 0.22 -16.82 10.80
C LEU A 115 1.72 -16.78 10.48
N ASP A 116 2.31 -17.90 10.06
CA ASP A 116 3.73 -17.97 9.69
C ASP A 116 4.03 -17.10 8.46
N LYS A 117 3.16 -17.11 7.43
CA LYS A 117 3.30 -16.20 6.26
C LYS A 117 3.10 -14.73 6.66
N ALA A 118 2.16 -14.44 7.55
CA ALA A 118 1.94 -13.09 8.06
C ALA A 118 3.14 -12.58 8.88
N GLU A 119 3.77 -13.47 9.66
CA GLU A 119 4.95 -13.17 10.48
C GLU A 119 6.19 -12.91 9.60
N ASP A 120 6.40 -13.70 8.54
CA ASP A 120 7.45 -13.41 7.54
C ASP A 120 7.27 -12.04 6.90
N LEU A 121 6.04 -11.71 6.47
CA LEU A 121 5.73 -10.43 5.86
C LEU A 121 5.97 -9.25 6.82
N CYS A 122 5.51 -9.38 8.07
CA CYS A 122 5.78 -8.37 9.10
C CYS A 122 7.29 -8.25 9.36
N SER A 123 7.99 -9.37 9.52
CA SER A 123 9.44 -9.40 9.73
C SER A 123 10.16 -8.64 8.63
N ARG A 124 9.83 -8.88 7.35
CA ARG A 124 10.42 -8.17 6.21
C ARG A 124 10.13 -6.68 6.25
N PHE A 125 8.89 -6.29 6.54
CA PHE A 125 8.49 -4.89 6.60
C PHE A 125 9.16 -4.09 7.73
N PHE A 126 9.30 -4.69 8.92
CA PHE A 126 9.84 -4.04 10.10
C PHE A 126 11.38 -4.14 10.20
N ARG A 127 12.00 -5.21 9.69
CA ARG A 127 13.47 -5.40 9.72
C ARG A 127 14.23 -4.40 8.87
N GLU A 128 13.67 -3.96 7.74
CA GLU A 128 14.30 -2.92 6.90
C GLU A 128 14.34 -1.52 7.55
N ARG A 129 13.82 -1.35 8.78
CA ARG A 129 13.57 -0.05 9.41
C ARG A 129 14.31 0.18 10.73
N GLU A 130 15.46 -0.48 10.94
CA GLU A 130 16.30 -0.44 12.16
C GLU A 130 16.71 0.98 12.66
N HIS A 131 16.42 2.07 11.94
CA HIS A 131 16.88 3.43 12.26
C HIS A 131 15.82 4.54 12.31
N ASN A 132 14.51 4.25 12.27
CA ASN A 132 13.51 5.32 12.21
C ASN A 132 12.59 5.39 13.44
N HIS A 133 12.55 6.59 14.05
CA HIS A 133 11.51 7.03 14.97
C HIS A 133 10.16 7.06 14.25
N GLN A 134 9.42 5.95 14.24
CA GLN A 134 8.05 5.91 13.74
C GLN A 134 7.09 6.21 14.89
N SER A 135 6.84 7.50 15.14
CA SER A 135 5.64 7.91 15.86
C SER A 135 4.45 7.80 14.92
N PHE A 136 3.66 6.74 15.08
CA PHE A 136 2.27 6.68 14.62
C PHE A 136 1.41 7.63 15.48
N ASP A 137 1.72 8.93 15.45
CA ASP A 137 0.93 9.94 16.14
C ASP A 137 -0.27 10.32 15.27
N GLY A 138 -1.44 9.81 15.68
CA GLY A 138 -2.77 10.44 15.60
C GLY A 138 -3.34 10.90 14.25
N ASP A 139 -2.61 10.83 13.15
CA ASP A 139 -3.01 11.51 11.91
C ASP A 139 -3.18 10.51 10.76
N HIS A 140 -4.44 10.05 10.65
CA HIS A 140 -5.11 9.05 9.81
C HIS A 140 -4.55 8.82 8.39
N GLY A 141 -3.37 8.22 8.31
CA GLY A 141 -2.82 7.68 7.07
C GLY A 141 -2.77 6.16 7.10
N PHE A 142 -2.79 5.55 5.93
CA PHE A 142 -2.58 4.13 5.74
C PHE A 142 -1.23 3.87 5.06
N ILE A 143 -0.59 2.77 5.44
CA ILE A 143 0.57 2.21 4.78
C ILE A 143 0.18 0.82 4.30
N PHE A 144 0.35 0.56 3.01
CA PHE A 144 0.21 -0.77 2.43
C PHE A 144 1.57 -1.26 1.96
N ALA A 145 1.84 -2.55 2.16
CA ALA A 145 3.04 -3.21 1.69
C ALA A 145 2.66 -4.50 0.96
N PHE A 146 3.05 -4.57 -0.30
CA PHE A 146 2.71 -5.66 -1.21
C PHE A 146 3.99 -6.41 -1.57
N PRO A 147 4.06 -7.74 -1.39
CA PRO A 147 5.12 -8.54 -1.98
C PRO A 147 5.22 -8.31 -3.49
N ASN A 148 6.44 -8.36 -4.02
CA ASN A 148 6.69 -8.37 -5.45
C ASN A 148 7.53 -9.60 -5.84
N GLU A 149 7.65 -9.84 -7.15
CA GLU A 149 8.36 -10.99 -7.73
C GLU A 149 9.85 -11.07 -7.32
N ALA A 150 10.45 -9.93 -6.93
CA ALA A 150 11.84 -9.85 -6.49
C ALA A 150 12.01 -10.08 -4.99
N GLU A 151 10.99 -10.63 -4.31
CA GLU A 151 10.95 -10.82 -2.85
C GLU A 151 11.16 -9.51 -2.06
N LYS A 152 10.87 -8.36 -2.67
CA LYS A 152 10.85 -7.05 -2.01
C LYS A 152 9.41 -6.61 -1.74
N LEU A 153 9.26 -5.48 -1.06
CA LEU A 153 7.96 -4.87 -0.79
C LEU A 153 7.77 -3.59 -1.61
N ASP A 154 6.70 -3.56 -2.39
CA ASP A 154 6.17 -2.33 -2.95
C ASP A 154 5.34 -1.64 -1.88
N ILE A 155 5.62 -0.36 -1.65
CA ILE A 155 5.03 0.40 -0.54
C ILE A 155 4.12 1.49 -1.09
N LEU A 156 2.89 1.53 -0.57
CA LEU A 156 1.96 2.64 -0.77
C LEU A 156 1.70 3.32 0.57
N VAL A 157 1.88 4.63 0.64
CA VAL A 157 1.46 5.46 1.77
C VAL A 157 0.36 6.37 1.29
N ALA A 158 -0.77 6.35 1.99
CA ALA A 158 -1.96 7.09 1.61
C ALA A 158 -2.49 7.91 2.79
N LYS A 159 -2.76 9.20 2.57
CA LYS A 159 -3.29 10.09 3.59
C LYS A 159 -4.03 11.27 2.97
N ASN A 160 -5.34 11.33 3.15
CA ASN A 160 -6.20 12.29 2.46
C ASN A 160 -5.95 12.23 0.93
N SER A 161 -5.59 13.35 0.31
CA SER A 161 -5.21 13.42 -1.12
C SER A 161 -3.72 13.15 -1.38
N LYS A 162 -2.93 12.82 -0.35
CA LYS A 162 -1.51 12.51 -0.47
C LYS A 162 -1.34 11.01 -0.74
N LEU A 163 -0.57 10.68 -1.77
CA LEU A 163 -0.18 9.31 -2.09
C LEU A 163 1.32 9.27 -2.32
N VAL A 164 1.97 8.22 -1.83
CA VAL A 164 3.36 7.89 -2.15
C VAL A 164 3.39 6.41 -2.49
N TYR A 165 3.72 6.07 -3.72
CA TYR A 165 3.93 4.70 -4.16
C TYR A 165 5.39 4.50 -4.54
N LYS A 166 6.01 3.45 -4.02
CA LYS A 166 7.38 3.05 -4.33
C LYS A 166 7.39 1.57 -4.69
N ALA A 167 7.82 1.28 -5.91
CA ALA A 167 8.23 -0.04 -6.36
C ALA A 167 9.68 0.04 -6.88
N GLU A 168 10.21 -1.06 -7.41
CA GLU A 168 11.58 -1.14 -7.91
C GLU A 168 11.90 -0.04 -8.95
N ASP A 169 11.02 0.13 -9.92
CA ASP A 169 11.26 0.99 -11.07
C ASP A 169 10.49 2.30 -11.07
N VAL A 170 9.58 2.48 -10.11
CA VAL A 170 8.70 3.64 -10.05
C VAL A 170 8.62 4.21 -8.64
N VAL A 171 8.75 5.53 -8.57
CA VAL A 171 8.35 6.31 -7.39
C VAL A 171 7.34 7.34 -7.86
N PHE A 172 6.13 7.26 -7.31
CA PHE A 172 5.04 8.18 -7.60
C PHE A 172 4.63 8.88 -6.31
N VAL A 173 4.54 10.20 -6.35
CA VAL A 173 4.10 11.03 -5.23
C VAL A 173 3.03 11.97 -5.75
N SER A 174 1.86 11.99 -5.15
CA SER A 174 0.82 12.96 -5.46
C SER A 174 0.33 13.67 -4.21
N ASN A 175 -0.03 14.94 -4.36
CA ASN A 175 -0.73 15.72 -3.37
C ASN A 175 -1.54 16.79 -4.10
N LYS A 176 -2.84 16.54 -4.29
CA LYS A 176 -3.74 17.40 -5.09
C LYS A 176 -3.17 17.60 -6.51
N ASP A 177 -2.86 18.84 -6.87
CA ASP A 177 -2.34 19.27 -8.16
C ASP A 177 -0.81 19.07 -8.31
N LYS A 178 -0.13 18.62 -7.25
CA LYS A 178 1.31 18.37 -7.23
C LYS A 178 1.58 16.90 -7.45
N VAL A 179 2.41 16.59 -8.43
CA VAL A 179 2.79 15.20 -8.74
C VAL A 179 4.28 15.13 -9.01
N VAL A 180 4.94 14.11 -8.47
CA VAL A 180 6.29 13.71 -8.84
C VAL A 180 6.22 12.25 -9.29
N LEU A 181 6.71 11.97 -10.49
CA LEU A 181 6.88 10.63 -11.01
C LEU A 181 8.34 10.44 -11.37
N LYS A 182 8.96 9.40 -10.85
CA LYS A 182 10.30 8.94 -11.24
C LYS A 182 10.18 7.51 -11.76
N SER A 183 10.60 7.28 -13.00
CA SER A 183 10.72 5.97 -13.64
C SER A 183 12.18 5.68 -14.02
N GLN A 184 12.48 4.53 -14.64
CA GLN A 184 13.86 4.15 -15.02
C GLN A 184 14.59 5.16 -15.94
N GLY A 185 13.86 5.97 -16.70
CA GLY A 185 14.45 6.90 -17.66
C GLY A 185 13.98 8.34 -17.52
N GLU A 186 13.01 8.62 -16.64
CA GLU A 186 12.32 9.89 -16.65
C GLU A 186 11.97 10.36 -15.24
N VAL A 187 12.05 11.66 -15.02
CA VAL A 187 11.54 12.32 -13.83
C VAL A 187 10.62 13.45 -14.27
N VAL A 188 9.39 13.44 -13.78
CA VAL A 188 8.37 14.44 -14.04
C VAL A 188 7.94 15.07 -12.74
N CYS A 189 8.00 16.39 -12.66
CA CYS A 189 7.45 17.17 -11.57
C CYS A 189 6.35 18.09 -12.12
N LYS A 190 5.12 17.97 -11.63
CA LYS A 190 3.98 18.80 -12.01
C LYS A 190 3.44 19.56 -10.79
N ASN A 191 3.06 20.81 -10.99
CA ASN A 191 2.43 21.67 -9.99
C ASN A 191 1.59 22.75 -10.70
N ASN A 192 0.31 22.88 -10.37
CA ASN A 192 -0.59 23.91 -10.94
C ASN A 192 -0.47 24.09 -12.47
N GLY A 193 -0.56 22.98 -13.22
CA GLY A 193 -0.49 22.98 -14.69
C GLY A 193 0.89 23.22 -15.31
N LYS A 194 1.91 23.49 -14.50
CA LYS A 194 3.31 23.58 -14.94
C LYS A 194 4.00 22.24 -14.73
N SER A 195 4.90 21.87 -15.65
CA SER A 195 5.66 20.63 -15.55
C SER A 195 7.13 20.84 -15.87
N VAL A 196 7.98 20.06 -15.21
CA VAL A 196 9.39 19.89 -15.52
C VAL A 196 9.59 18.43 -15.83
N VAL A 197 10.16 18.15 -17.00
CA VAL A 197 10.44 16.78 -17.47
C VAL A 197 11.93 16.65 -17.70
N ILE A 198 12.52 15.66 -17.05
CA ILE A 198 13.92 15.26 -17.22
C ILE A 198 13.90 13.86 -17.81
N GLN A 199 14.41 13.71 -19.03
CA GLN A 199 14.56 12.41 -19.69
C GLN A 199 16.05 12.07 -19.74
N LYS A 200 16.38 10.82 -19.46
CA LYS A 200 17.73 10.27 -19.60
C LYS A 200 18.20 10.49 -21.04
N ASP A 201 19.45 10.90 -21.19
CA ASP A 201 20.11 11.15 -22.48
C ASP A 201 19.46 12.24 -23.34
N LYS A 202 18.64 13.11 -22.73
CA LYS A 202 17.99 14.27 -23.36
C LYS A 202 18.14 15.53 -22.52
N SER A 203 17.98 16.67 -23.17
CA SER A 203 18.00 17.99 -22.54
C SER A 203 16.89 18.16 -21.51
N VAL A 204 17.16 18.92 -20.43
CA VAL A 204 16.13 19.31 -19.45
C VAL A 204 15.14 20.27 -20.12
N ILE A 205 13.84 19.95 -20.08
CA ILE A 205 12.78 20.80 -20.65
C ILE A 205 12.07 21.51 -19.48
N ILE A 206 12.20 22.84 -19.41
CA ILE A 206 11.47 23.70 -18.46
C ILE A 206 10.50 24.55 -19.28
N ARG A 207 9.18 24.36 -19.12
CA ARG A 207 8.17 25.19 -19.78
C ARG A 207 7.10 25.68 -18.79
N LYS A 208 6.87 26.99 -18.80
CA LYS A 208 5.79 27.64 -18.04
C LYS A 208 4.56 27.69 -18.94
N THR A 209 3.57 26.85 -18.67
CA THR A 209 2.23 26.99 -19.26
C THR A 209 1.56 28.22 -18.64
N MET A 210 1.22 29.23 -19.44
CA MET A 210 0.30 30.30 -19.04
C MET A 210 -1.05 30.01 -19.70
N PHE A 211 -2.09 29.89 -18.87
CA PHE A 211 -3.48 29.89 -19.32
C PHE A 211 -3.91 31.33 -19.60
#